data_AF-A0A4C1TLR1-F1
#
_entry.id   AF-A0A4C1TLR1-F1
#
_cell.length_a   1.000
_cell.length_b   1.000
_cell.length_c   1.000
_cell.angle_alpha   90.00
_cell.angle_beta   90.00
_cell.angle_gamma   90.00
#
_symmetry.space_group_name_H-M   'P 1'
#
loop_
_entity.id
_entity.type
_entity.pdbx_description
1 polymer ?
#
loop_
_entity_poly.entity_id
_entity_poly.type
_entity_poly.pdbx_seq_one_letter_code
_entity_poly.pdbx_strand_id
1 'polypeptide(L)'
;MKAVNRILSVASDDTTALHCKVICLIQLSKFEEAAKFIEKNKLTSLIFEKAYCARKEAVDVLLSLDEAKYKPGIVSALVTLYLGLNNKPAASELLKEAVDWYKKNNVSSADLSDMWRQAAEFHLRGGATRNSCQFFEELLKLKPNDVKAAKKSANAKIDQSPSTPVAERKKNRSRKRKGKLPKNFNAEVPPDPERWLPKYERTGFRKKRDRRAKDIIKGSQGMTTQAADQ
;
A
#
# COMPACT_ATOMS: atom_id res chain seq x y z
N MET A 1 -24.44 -15.05 -24.55
CA MET A 1 -23.73 -14.68 -25.80
C MET A 1 -24.65 -14.47 -27.01
N LYS A 2 -25.52 -15.42 -27.42
CA LYS A 2 -26.38 -15.26 -28.63
C LYS A 2 -27.25 -14.00 -28.62
N ALA A 3 -27.94 -13.71 -27.51
CA ALA A 3 -28.78 -12.53 -27.37
C ALA A 3 -27.99 -11.20 -27.47
N VAL A 4 -26.87 -11.09 -26.76
CA VAL A 4 -26.00 -9.91 -26.80
C VAL A 4 -25.44 -9.67 -28.21
N ASN A 5 -25.04 -10.73 -28.92
CA ASN A 5 -24.58 -10.60 -30.30
C ASN A 5 -25.69 -10.10 -31.25
N ARG A 6 -26.95 -10.50 -31.01
CA ARG A 6 -28.10 -10.00 -31.78
C ARG A 6 -28.37 -8.52 -31.49
N ILE A 7 -28.24 -8.09 -30.25
CA ILE A 7 -28.37 -6.66 -29.88
C ILE A 7 -27.26 -5.86 -30.56
N LEU A 8 -26.00 -6.32 -30.47
CA LEU A 8 -24.86 -5.65 -31.09
C LEU A 8 -24.91 -5.63 -32.62
N SER A 9 -25.67 -6.54 -33.26
CA SER A 9 -25.91 -6.47 -34.72
C SER A 9 -26.89 -5.37 -35.12
N VAL A 10 -27.75 -4.92 -34.20
CA VAL A 10 -28.73 -3.85 -34.44
C VAL A 10 -28.19 -2.51 -33.93
N ALA A 11 -27.55 -2.51 -32.76
CA ALA A 11 -26.95 -1.34 -32.11
C ALA A 11 -25.52 -1.69 -31.67
N SER A 12 -24.54 -1.35 -32.49
CA SER A 12 -23.13 -1.72 -32.25
C SER A 12 -22.44 -0.91 -31.15
N ASP A 13 -23.00 0.26 -30.81
CA ASP A 13 -22.50 1.24 -29.85
C ASP A 13 -23.19 1.15 -28.47
N ASP A 14 -24.14 0.22 -28.29
CA ASP A 14 -24.80 0.01 -27.01
C ASP A 14 -23.79 -0.42 -25.93
N THR A 15 -23.45 0.53 -25.06
CA THR A 15 -22.50 0.34 -23.96
C THR A 15 -22.89 -0.78 -23.00
N THR A 16 -24.19 -1.01 -22.79
CA THR A 16 -24.70 -2.07 -21.91
C THR A 16 -24.51 -3.44 -22.56
N ALA A 17 -24.83 -3.56 -23.85
CA ALA A 17 -24.59 -4.78 -24.60
C ALA A 17 -23.09 -5.11 -24.71
N LEU A 18 -22.24 -4.10 -24.92
CA LEU A 18 -20.78 -4.24 -24.94
C LEU A 18 -20.25 -4.73 -23.58
N HIS A 19 -20.70 -4.13 -22.47
CA HIS A 19 -20.34 -4.56 -21.12
C HIS A 19 -20.82 -5.99 -20.84
N CYS A 20 -22.09 -6.31 -21.11
CA CYS A 20 -22.64 -7.65 -20.94
C CYS A 20 -21.85 -8.72 -21.73
N LYS A 21 -21.36 -8.38 -22.93
CA LYS A 21 -20.50 -9.27 -23.72
C LYS A 21 -19.18 -9.56 -23.03
N VAL A 22 -18.51 -8.53 -22.51
CA VAL A 22 -17.26 -8.67 -21.75
C VAL A 22 -17.46 -9.56 -20.53
N ILE A 23 -18.50 -9.32 -19.73
CA ILE A 23 -18.82 -10.13 -18.55
C ILE A 23 -19.08 -11.59 -18.97
N CYS A 24 -19.83 -11.83 -20.04
CA CYS A 24 -20.06 -13.19 -20.55
C CYS A 24 -18.75 -13.89 -20.94
N LEU A 25 -17.83 -13.19 -21.60
CA LEU A 25 -16.52 -13.76 -21.99
C LEU A 25 -15.68 -14.10 -20.75
N ILE A 26 -15.67 -13.23 -19.74
CA ILE A 26 -14.98 -13.46 -18.46
C ILE A 26 -15.56 -14.69 -17.75
N GLN A 27 -16.88 -14.84 -17.68
CA GLN A 27 -17.54 -15.98 -17.04
C GLN A 27 -17.32 -17.30 -17.80
N LEU A 28 -17.07 -17.24 -19.11
CA LEU A 28 -16.67 -18.38 -19.93
C LEU A 28 -15.16 -18.66 -19.88
N SER A 29 -14.42 -17.99 -19.00
CA SER A 29 -12.95 -18.08 -18.88
C SER A 29 -12.18 -17.70 -20.15
N LYS A 30 -12.81 -16.94 -21.05
CA LYS A 30 -12.22 -16.45 -22.31
C LYS A 30 -11.63 -15.06 -22.10
N PHE A 31 -10.59 -14.96 -21.27
CA PHE A 31 -9.99 -13.68 -20.86
C PHE A 31 -9.31 -12.94 -22.02
N GLU A 32 -8.61 -13.67 -22.90
CA GLU A 32 -7.93 -13.09 -24.05
C GLU A 32 -8.91 -12.48 -25.07
N GLU A 33 -10.02 -13.18 -25.34
CA GLU A 33 -11.09 -12.66 -26.20
C GLU A 33 -11.74 -11.42 -25.56
N ALA A 34 -11.94 -11.42 -24.24
CA ALA A 34 -12.49 -10.28 -23.51
C ALA A 34 -11.56 -9.06 -23.59
N ALA A 35 -10.26 -9.24 -23.36
CA ALA A 35 -9.27 -8.17 -23.43
C ALA A 35 -9.20 -7.56 -24.83
N LYS A 36 -9.08 -8.40 -25.87
CA LYS A 36 -9.10 -7.95 -27.28
C LYS A 36 -10.40 -7.19 -27.62
N PHE A 37 -11.54 -7.65 -27.09
CA PHE A 37 -12.82 -6.99 -27.32
C PHE A 37 -12.90 -5.60 -26.66
N ILE A 38 -12.38 -5.44 -25.44
CA ILE A 38 -12.30 -4.15 -24.74
C ILE A 38 -11.43 -3.16 -25.53
N GLU A 39 -10.29 -3.62 -26.03
CA GLU A 39 -9.35 -2.78 -26.79
C GLU A 39 -9.91 -2.36 -28.14
N LYS A 40 -10.52 -3.31 -28.87
CA LYS A 40 -11.16 -3.05 -30.16
C LYS A 40 -12.23 -1.95 -30.06
N ASN A 41 -13.04 -1.98 -29.01
CA ASN A 41 -14.15 -1.03 -28.83
C ASN A 41 -13.76 0.19 -27.96
N LYS A 42 -12.49 0.31 -27.55
CA LYS A 42 -11.96 1.42 -26.71
C LYS A 42 -12.82 1.68 -25.46
N LEU A 43 -13.24 0.62 -24.77
CA LEU A 43 -14.13 0.70 -23.61
C LEU A 43 -13.36 1.18 -22.36
N THR A 44 -13.22 2.50 -22.23
CA THR A 44 -12.50 3.15 -21.13
C THR A 44 -13.21 3.04 -19.78
N SER A 45 -14.50 2.72 -19.74
CA SER A 45 -15.25 2.49 -18.50
C SER A 45 -14.94 1.14 -17.84
N LEU A 46 -14.49 0.14 -18.61
CA LEU A 46 -14.29 -1.25 -18.16
C LEU A 46 -12.85 -1.52 -17.69
N ILE A 47 -12.31 -0.59 -16.88
CA ILE A 47 -10.92 -0.67 -16.40
C ILE A 47 -10.73 -1.86 -15.47
N PHE A 48 -11.73 -2.19 -14.64
CA PHE A 48 -11.65 -3.29 -13.69
C PHE A 48 -11.65 -4.65 -14.39
N GLU A 49 -12.53 -4.82 -15.39
CA GLU A 49 -12.63 -6.02 -16.22
C GLU A 49 -11.36 -6.21 -17.03
N LYS A 50 -10.83 -5.13 -17.62
CA LYS A 50 -9.55 -5.16 -18.33
C LYS A 50 -8.41 -5.60 -17.41
N ALA A 51 -8.32 -5.00 -16.22
CA ALA A 51 -7.31 -5.36 -15.24
C ALA A 51 -7.45 -6.80 -14.75
N TYR A 52 -8.68 -7.32 -14.64
CA TYR A 52 -8.94 -8.70 -14.28
C TYR A 52 -8.44 -9.68 -15.35
N CYS A 53 -8.74 -9.43 -16.63
CA CYS A 53 -8.27 -10.25 -17.75
C CYS A 53 -6.74 -10.27 -17.81
N ALA A 54 -6.11 -9.08 -17.76
CA ALA A 54 -4.65 -8.97 -17.76
C ALA A 54 -3.99 -9.71 -16.59
N ARG A 55 -4.62 -9.71 -15.41
CA ARG A 55 -4.11 -10.46 -14.24
C ARG A 55 -4.16 -11.96 -14.46
N LYS A 56 -5.20 -12.47 -15.15
CA LYS A 56 -5.32 -13.89 -15.49
C LYS A 56 -4.29 -14.32 -16.53
N GLU A 57 -4.16 -13.55 -17.60
CA GLU A 57 -3.13 -13.78 -18.62
C GLU A 57 -1.71 -13.76 -18.02
N ALA A 58 -1.43 -12.83 -17.11
CA ALA A 58 -0.14 -12.78 -16.43
C ALA A 58 0.14 -14.05 -15.59
N VAL A 59 -0.88 -14.64 -14.97
CA VAL A 59 -0.73 -15.93 -14.25
C VAL A 59 -0.38 -17.04 -15.23
N ASP A 60 -1.09 -17.14 -16.35
CA ASP A 60 -0.88 -18.19 -17.34
C ASP A 60 0.53 -18.12 -17.95
N VAL A 61 1.00 -16.90 -18.26
CA VAL A 61 2.37 -16.67 -18.77
C VAL A 61 3.41 -17.09 -17.73
N LEU A 62 3.25 -16.74 -16.45
CA LEU A 62 4.20 -17.12 -15.42
C LEU A 62 4.19 -18.63 -15.12
N LEU A 63 3.04 -19.30 -15.27
CA LEU A 63 2.92 -20.74 -15.10
C LEU A 63 3.54 -21.54 -16.26
N SER A 64 3.57 -20.97 -17.46
CA SER A 64 4.26 -21.56 -18.62
C SER A 64 5.79 -21.59 -18.48
N LEU A 65 6.36 -20.90 -17.48
CA LEU A 65 7.79 -20.91 -17.19
C LEU A 65 8.17 -22.19 -16.42
N ASP A 66 8.39 -23.31 -17.11
CA ASP A 66 8.70 -24.65 -16.55
C ASP A 66 9.28 -24.69 -15.12
N GLU A 67 10.61 -24.76 -14.97
CA GLU A 67 11.29 -24.75 -13.67
C GLU A 67 11.54 -23.32 -13.17
N ALA A 68 11.59 -22.37 -14.10
CA ALA A 68 11.84 -20.97 -13.79
C ALA A 68 10.72 -20.36 -12.92
N LYS A 69 9.49 -20.89 -12.96
CA LYS A 69 8.38 -20.44 -12.10
C LYS A 69 8.68 -20.51 -10.61
N TYR A 70 9.59 -21.40 -10.19
CA TYR A 70 9.95 -21.56 -8.79
C TYR A 70 10.98 -20.54 -8.30
N LYS A 71 11.52 -19.66 -9.16
CA LYS A 71 12.39 -18.58 -8.70
C LYS A 71 11.65 -17.69 -7.68
N PRO A 72 12.29 -17.24 -6.59
CA PRO A 72 11.57 -16.57 -5.51
C PRO A 72 10.79 -15.32 -5.94
N GLY A 73 11.35 -14.55 -6.88
CA GLY A 73 10.67 -13.39 -7.46
C GLY A 73 9.41 -13.76 -8.25
N ILE A 74 9.43 -14.87 -8.99
CA ILE A 74 8.28 -15.32 -9.80
C ILE A 74 7.19 -15.89 -8.89
N VAL A 75 7.55 -16.70 -7.90
CA VAL A 75 6.59 -17.19 -6.89
C VAL A 75 5.94 -16.01 -6.15
N SER A 76 6.70 -14.97 -5.79
CA SER A 76 6.19 -13.72 -5.19
C SER A 76 5.19 -12.98 -6.07
N ALA A 77 5.50 -12.85 -7.36
CA ALA A 77 4.59 -12.27 -8.33
C ALA A 77 3.30 -13.10 -8.45
N LEU A 78 3.40 -14.41 -8.63
CA LEU A 78 2.25 -15.31 -8.74
C LEU A 78 1.35 -15.29 -7.50
N VAL A 79 1.92 -15.34 -6.29
CA VAL A 79 1.14 -15.22 -5.04
C VAL A 79 0.40 -13.89 -4.98
N THR A 80 1.04 -12.80 -5.41
CA THR A 80 0.41 -11.46 -5.45
C THR A 80 -0.73 -11.41 -6.46
N LEU A 81 -0.56 -12.00 -7.64
CA LEU A 81 -1.60 -12.10 -8.66
C LEU A 81 -2.79 -12.93 -8.16
N TYR A 82 -2.55 -14.09 -7.53
CA TYR A 82 -3.59 -14.93 -6.95
C TYR A 82 -4.37 -14.23 -5.84
N LEU A 83 -3.70 -13.48 -4.96
CA LEU A 83 -4.37 -12.64 -3.97
C LEU A 83 -5.27 -11.58 -4.62
N GLY A 84 -4.81 -10.95 -5.71
CA GLY A 84 -5.60 -10.00 -6.49
C GLY A 84 -6.80 -10.63 -7.21
N LEU A 85 -6.77 -11.94 -7.47
CA LEU A 85 -7.90 -12.73 -7.98
C LEU A 85 -8.78 -13.30 -6.86
N ASN A 86 -8.46 -12.99 -5.60
CA ASN A 86 -9.06 -13.59 -4.40
C ASN A 86 -8.96 -15.13 -4.38
N ASN A 87 -8.00 -15.71 -5.10
CA ASN A 87 -7.75 -17.15 -5.15
C ASN A 87 -6.64 -17.52 -4.15
N LYS A 88 -6.95 -17.41 -2.86
CA LYS A 88 -6.06 -17.83 -1.77
C LYS A 88 -5.66 -19.32 -1.82
N PRO A 89 -6.54 -20.29 -2.14
CA PRO A 89 -6.13 -21.69 -2.15
C PRO A 89 -5.04 -21.97 -3.19
N ALA A 90 -5.17 -21.45 -4.42
CA ALA A 90 -4.14 -21.61 -5.45
C ALA A 90 -2.78 -21.01 -5.05
N ALA A 91 -2.78 -19.85 -4.38
CA ALA A 91 -1.54 -19.28 -3.85
C ALA A 91 -0.87 -20.18 -2.79
N SER A 92 -1.68 -20.82 -1.93
CA SER A 92 -1.16 -21.73 -0.90
C SER A 92 -0.59 -23.02 -1.49
N GLU A 93 -1.20 -23.52 -2.56
CA GLU A 93 -0.76 -24.70 -3.29
C GLU A 93 0.56 -24.42 -4.01
N LEU A 94 0.65 -23.31 -4.75
CA LEU A 94 1.89 -22.87 -5.40
C LEU A 94 3.07 -22.77 -4.41
N LEU A 95 2.83 -22.23 -3.22
CA LEU A 95 3.88 -22.11 -2.20
C LEU A 95 4.36 -23.48 -1.68
N LYS A 96 3.45 -24.45 -1.53
CA LYS A 96 3.81 -25.82 -1.16
C LYS A 96 4.60 -26.49 -2.27
N GLU A 97 4.13 -26.40 -3.52
CA GLU A 97 4.83 -26.92 -4.69
C GLU A 97 6.23 -26.34 -4.81
N ALA A 98 6.37 -25.02 -4.61
CA ALA A 98 7.67 -24.36 -4.63
C ALA A 98 8.59 -24.94 -3.56
N VAL A 99 8.16 -25.00 -2.30
CA VAL A 99 8.97 -25.58 -1.21
C VAL A 99 9.38 -27.02 -1.52
N ASP A 100 8.47 -27.85 -2.03
CA ASP A 100 8.76 -29.24 -2.37
C ASP A 100 9.76 -29.37 -3.53
N TRP A 101 9.69 -28.47 -4.53
CA TRP A 101 10.67 -28.38 -5.60
C TRP A 101 12.06 -28.02 -5.07
N TYR A 102 12.17 -27.02 -4.18
CA TYR A 102 13.46 -26.63 -3.56
C TYR A 102 14.06 -27.75 -2.71
N LYS A 103 13.22 -28.49 -1.97
CA LYS A 103 13.67 -29.65 -1.18
C LYS A 103 14.22 -30.78 -2.05
N LYS A 104 13.59 -31.03 -3.20
CA LYS A 104 14.02 -32.08 -4.14
C LYS A 104 15.30 -31.71 -4.88
N ASN A 105 15.44 -30.44 -5.27
CA ASN A 105 16.54 -30.00 -6.13
C ASN A 105 17.78 -29.51 -5.38
N ASN A 106 17.85 -29.69 -4.04
CA ASN A 106 18.97 -29.29 -3.19
C ASN A 106 19.50 -27.86 -3.48
N VAL A 107 18.58 -26.95 -3.79
CA VAL A 107 18.90 -25.57 -4.16
C VAL A 107 19.33 -24.80 -2.91
N SER A 108 20.15 -23.75 -3.11
CA SER A 108 20.73 -22.87 -2.08
C SER A 108 19.84 -22.68 -0.85
N SER A 109 20.44 -22.83 0.34
CA SER A 109 19.77 -22.61 1.63
C SER A 109 19.18 -21.19 1.75
N ALA A 110 19.73 -20.22 1.01
CA ALA A 110 19.18 -18.87 0.94
C ALA A 110 17.81 -18.82 0.24
N ASP A 111 17.67 -19.46 -0.92
CA ASP A 111 16.42 -19.42 -1.67
C ASP A 111 15.30 -20.19 -0.97
N LEU A 112 15.63 -21.35 -0.39
CA LEU A 112 14.68 -22.11 0.44
C LEU A 112 14.22 -21.30 1.66
N SER A 113 15.13 -20.53 2.27
CA SER A 113 14.76 -19.65 3.39
C SER A 113 13.81 -18.52 2.97
N ASP A 114 13.98 -17.99 1.76
CA ASP A 114 13.07 -16.98 1.21
C ASP A 114 11.70 -17.58 0.89
N MET A 115 11.63 -18.84 0.42
CA MET A 115 10.38 -19.58 0.25
C MET A 115 9.62 -19.75 1.55
N TRP A 116 10.29 -20.19 2.63
CA TRP A 116 9.65 -20.30 3.93
C TRP A 116 9.15 -18.96 4.46
N ARG A 117 9.94 -17.89 4.30
CA ARG A 117 9.53 -16.54 4.70
C ARG A 117 8.30 -16.09 3.94
N GLN A 118 8.29 -16.29 2.62
CA GLN A 118 7.18 -15.90 1.76
C GLN A 118 5.90 -16.68 2.10
N ALA A 119 6.01 -17.99 2.30
CA ALA A 119 4.89 -18.83 2.71
C ALA A 119 4.32 -18.41 4.08
N ALA A 120 5.21 -18.16 5.05
CA ALA A 120 4.81 -17.72 6.38
C ALA A 120 4.08 -16.37 6.35
N GLU A 121 4.57 -15.40 5.56
CA GLU A 121 3.94 -14.09 5.42
C GLU A 121 2.59 -14.15 4.68
N PHE A 122 2.48 -15.00 3.67
CA PHE A 122 1.22 -15.25 2.97
C PHE A 122 0.12 -15.73 3.93
N HIS A 123 0.43 -16.75 4.75
CA HIS A 123 -0.53 -17.28 5.72
C HIS A 123 -0.83 -16.31 6.86
N LEU A 124 0.14 -15.50 7.29
CA LEU A 124 -0.07 -14.46 8.28
C LEU A 124 -1.06 -13.39 7.77
N ARG A 125 -0.92 -12.96 6.50
CA ARG A 125 -1.89 -12.05 5.86
C ARG A 125 -3.27 -12.69 5.70
N GLY A 126 -3.32 -14.00 5.53
CA GLY A 126 -4.55 -14.78 5.43
C GLY A 126 -5.24 -15.08 6.77
N GLY A 127 -4.64 -14.71 7.91
CA GLY A 127 -5.14 -15.06 9.24
C GLY A 127 -4.90 -16.52 9.65
N ALA A 128 -4.20 -17.30 8.83
CA ALA A 128 -3.82 -18.68 9.11
C ALA A 128 -2.55 -18.73 9.96
N THR A 129 -2.68 -18.24 11.19
CA THR A 129 -1.54 -18.00 12.12
C THR A 129 -0.79 -19.28 12.46
N ARG A 130 -1.49 -20.43 12.57
CA ARG A 130 -0.88 -21.74 12.83
C ARG A 130 0.13 -22.14 11.75
N ASN A 131 -0.29 -22.09 10.49
CA ASN A 131 0.57 -22.43 9.36
C ASN A 131 1.75 -21.45 9.27
N SER A 132 1.50 -20.16 9.52
CA SER A 132 2.56 -19.15 9.57
C SER A 132 3.64 -19.47 10.61
N CYS A 133 3.24 -19.87 11.83
CA CYS A 133 4.18 -20.32 12.86
C CYS A 133 5.03 -21.51 12.39
N GLN A 134 4.39 -22.53 11.81
CA GLN A 134 5.09 -23.73 11.31
C GLN A 134 6.15 -23.36 10.27
N PHE A 135 5.78 -22.50 9.31
CA PHE A 135 6.73 -22.05 8.28
C PHE A 135 7.88 -21.21 8.85
N PHE A 136 7.64 -20.36 9.85
CA PHE A 136 8.71 -19.65 10.53
C PHE A 136 9.61 -20.56 11.39
N GLU A 137 9.07 -21.64 11.96
CA GLU A 137 9.87 -22.64 12.67
C GLU A 137 10.81 -23.39 11.72
N GLU A 138 10.32 -23.83 10.56
CA GLU A 138 11.17 -24.42 9.52
C GLU A 138 12.24 -23.44 9.02
N LEU A 139 11.90 -22.15 8.88
CA LEU A 139 12.87 -21.11 8.55
C LEU A 139 13.96 -20.98 9.62
N LEU A 140 13.59 -20.99 10.90
CA LEU A 140 14.54 -20.85 12.01
C LEU A 140 15.45 -22.07 12.17
N LYS A 141 15.02 -23.27 11.77
CA LYS A 141 15.91 -24.44 11.68
C LYS A 141 17.04 -24.21 10.68
N LEU A 142 16.77 -23.53 9.56
CA LEU A 142 17.78 -23.18 8.56
C LEU A 142 18.60 -21.95 8.95
N LYS A 143 17.95 -20.93 9.54
CA LYS A 143 18.57 -19.65 9.95
C LYS A 143 18.19 -19.30 11.38
N PRO A 144 18.87 -19.86 12.39
CA PRO A 144 18.56 -19.61 13.80
C PRO A 144 18.68 -18.14 14.21
N ASN A 145 19.56 -17.38 13.55
CA ASN A 145 19.80 -15.96 13.84
C ASN A 145 18.83 -14.97 13.15
N ASP A 146 17.76 -15.45 12.50
CA ASP A 146 16.77 -14.55 11.89
C ASP A 146 15.83 -13.93 12.94
N VAL A 147 16.25 -12.80 13.50
CA VAL A 147 15.50 -12.03 14.51
C VAL A 147 14.10 -11.65 14.02
N LYS A 148 13.92 -11.38 12.73
CA LYS A 148 12.60 -10.98 12.18
C LYS A 148 11.66 -12.18 12.16
N ALA A 149 12.15 -13.34 11.72
CA ALA A 149 11.37 -14.59 11.73
C ALA A 149 11.00 -15.01 13.16
N ALA A 150 11.96 -14.97 14.10
CA ALA A 150 11.71 -15.29 15.51
C ALA A 150 10.63 -14.39 16.13
N LYS A 151 10.72 -13.07 15.91
CA LYS A 151 9.71 -12.12 16.41
C LYS A 151 8.32 -12.36 15.81
N LYS A 152 8.24 -12.64 14.50
CA LYS A 152 6.95 -12.92 13.83
C LYS A 152 6.35 -14.24 14.31
N SER A 153 7.15 -15.29 14.47
CA SER A 153 6.72 -16.59 15.02
C SER A 153 6.19 -16.45 16.45
N ALA A 154 6.93 -15.76 17.33
CA ALA A 154 6.49 -15.53 18.71
C ALA A 154 5.15 -14.77 18.77
N ASN A 155 5.00 -13.69 17.99
CA ASN A 155 3.74 -12.95 17.90
C ASN A 155 2.57 -13.81 17.39
N ALA A 156 2.84 -14.69 16.43
CA ALA A 156 1.85 -15.59 15.86
C ALA A 156 1.44 -16.71 16.86
N LYS A 157 2.31 -17.11 17.80
CA LYS A 157 1.96 -18.03 18.89
C LYS A 157 1.06 -17.37 19.93
N ILE A 158 1.28 -16.10 20.24
CA ILE A 158 0.44 -15.34 21.21
C ILE A 158 -1.01 -15.24 20.72
N ASP A 159 -1.21 -15.01 19.41
CA ASP A 159 -2.55 -14.92 18.80
C ASP A 159 -3.30 -16.29 18.79
N GLN A 160 -2.66 -17.42 19.15
CA GLN A 160 -3.28 -18.76 19.22
C GLN A 160 -3.78 -19.15 20.62
N SER A 161 -3.46 -18.39 21.66
CA SER A 161 -3.88 -18.71 23.04
C SER A 161 -5.30 -18.17 23.31
N PRO A 162 -6.28 -19.00 23.75
CA PRO A 162 -7.68 -18.57 23.88
C PRO A 162 -8.00 -17.67 25.10
N SER A 163 -7.02 -17.30 25.92
CA SER A 163 -7.29 -16.93 27.33
C SER A 163 -7.06 -15.47 27.71
N THR A 164 -6.92 -14.55 26.74
CA THR A 164 -6.89 -13.11 27.06
C THR A 164 -7.77 -12.33 26.08
N PRO A 165 -8.63 -11.40 26.55
CA PRO A 165 -9.48 -10.62 25.66
C PRO A 165 -8.59 -9.91 24.65
N VAL A 166 -8.91 -10.12 23.36
CA VAL A 166 -8.22 -9.52 22.23
C VAL A 166 -8.27 -8.01 22.39
N ALA A 167 -7.22 -7.42 22.94
CA ALA A 167 -6.98 -6.01 22.84
C ALA A 167 -6.84 -5.71 21.35
N GLU A 168 -7.90 -5.16 20.77
CA GLU A 168 -7.96 -4.70 19.38
C GLU A 168 -6.66 -3.96 19.06
N ARG A 169 -5.82 -4.56 18.20
CA ARG A 169 -4.52 -3.98 17.84
C ARG A 169 -4.77 -2.65 17.16
N LYS A 170 -4.65 -1.55 17.91
CA LYS A 170 -4.54 -0.21 17.33
C LYS A 170 -3.40 -0.26 16.32
N LYS A 171 -3.72 -0.06 15.03
CA LYS A 171 -2.71 0.21 13.99
C LYS A 171 -1.69 1.16 14.59
N ASN A 172 -0.40 0.81 14.57
CA ASN A 172 0.66 1.66 15.09
C ASN A 172 0.59 3.03 14.39
N ARG A 173 -0.15 3.97 14.97
CA ARG A 173 -0.08 5.38 14.61
C ARG A 173 1.36 5.76 14.92
N SER A 174 2.11 6.16 13.89
CA SER A 174 3.47 6.69 14.03
C SER A 174 3.51 7.62 15.25
N ARG A 175 4.20 7.18 16.32
CA ARG A 175 4.33 8.00 17.53
C ARG A 175 5.11 9.23 17.10
N LYS A 176 4.47 10.41 17.13
CA LYS A 176 5.18 11.68 16.94
C LYS A 176 6.33 11.68 17.94
N ARG A 177 7.58 11.73 17.45
CA ARG A 177 8.76 11.81 18.32
C ARG A 177 8.59 13.01 19.22
N LYS A 178 8.81 12.86 20.53
CA LYS A 178 8.80 14.02 21.43
C LYS A 178 9.88 14.99 20.95
N GLY A 179 9.51 16.25 20.75
CA GLY A 179 10.45 17.29 20.31
C GLY A 179 11.60 17.41 21.33
N LYS A 180 12.81 17.69 20.85
CA LYS A 180 13.96 17.91 21.74
C LYS A 180 13.66 19.07 22.69
N LEU A 181 14.11 18.93 23.94
CA LEU A 181 14.03 19.99 24.93
C LEU A 181 14.82 21.21 24.43
N PRO A 182 14.33 22.45 24.62
CA PRO A 182 15.04 23.66 24.20
C PRO A 182 16.46 23.70 24.75
N LYS A 183 17.40 24.23 23.96
CA LYS A 183 18.83 24.23 24.28
C LYS A 183 19.18 25.01 25.57
N ASN A 184 18.28 25.88 26.05
CA ASN A 184 18.43 26.72 27.23
C ASN A 184 17.40 26.37 28.33
N PHE A 185 17.02 25.10 28.49
CA PHE A 185 16.11 24.69 29.56
C PHE A 185 16.83 24.70 30.92
N ASN A 186 16.41 25.59 31.82
CA ASN A 186 16.82 25.58 33.22
C ASN A 186 15.65 25.05 34.07
N ALA A 187 15.87 23.98 34.84
CA ALA A 187 14.85 23.31 35.64
C ALA A 187 14.40 24.12 36.88
N GLU A 188 15.23 25.07 37.31
CA GLU A 188 14.99 25.88 38.51
C GLU A 188 14.13 27.12 38.24
N VAL A 189 13.95 27.49 36.96
CA VAL A 189 13.20 28.67 36.56
C VAL A 189 11.84 28.23 36.03
N PRO A 190 10.72 28.72 36.59
CA PRO A 190 9.41 28.41 36.06
C PRO A 190 9.32 28.89 34.59
N PRO A 191 8.77 28.06 33.68
CA PRO A 191 8.69 28.43 32.28
C PRO A 191 7.86 29.71 32.09
N ASP A 192 8.33 30.57 31.19
CA ASP A 192 7.71 31.86 30.85
C ASP A 192 6.16 31.79 30.76
N PRO A 193 5.43 32.55 31.60
CA PRO A 193 3.97 32.64 31.59
C PRO A 193 3.35 33.17 30.29
N GLU A 194 4.13 33.68 29.34
CA GLU A 194 3.61 34.10 28.03
C GLU A 194 3.79 33.01 26.95
N ARG A 195 4.46 31.90 27.28
CA ARG A 195 4.83 30.88 26.29
C ARG A 195 3.63 30.15 25.70
N TRP A 196 2.65 29.86 26.54
CA TRP A 196 1.36 29.27 26.19
C TRP A 196 0.35 30.29 25.64
N LEU A 197 0.63 31.60 25.73
CA LEU A 197 -0.23 32.60 25.11
C LEU A 197 -0.10 32.52 23.57
N PRO A 198 -1.22 32.62 22.84
CA PRO A 198 -1.22 32.88 21.42
C PRO A 198 -0.27 34.05 21.09
N LYS A 199 0.45 33.97 19.96
CA LYS A 199 1.52 34.93 19.63
C LYS A 199 1.08 36.40 19.66
N TYR A 200 -0.19 36.67 19.40
CA TYR A 200 -0.78 38.01 19.39
C TYR A 200 -1.18 38.53 20.78
N GLU A 201 -1.23 37.68 21.81
CA GLU A 201 -1.50 38.01 23.22
C GLU A 201 -0.21 38.20 24.04
N ARG A 202 0.97 38.03 23.43
CA ARG A 202 2.27 38.18 24.09
C ARG A 202 2.66 39.66 24.20
N THR A 203 3.33 40.05 25.28
CA THR A 203 3.76 41.45 25.52
C THR A 203 4.70 41.99 24.45
N GLY A 204 5.48 41.11 23.81
CA GLY A 204 6.36 41.45 22.68
C GLY A 204 5.68 41.46 21.30
N PHE A 205 4.35 41.26 21.20
CA PHE A 205 3.69 41.18 19.90
C PHE A 205 3.64 42.53 19.19
N ARG A 206 4.46 42.66 18.15
CA ARG A 206 4.34 43.75 17.16
C ARG A 206 3.61 43.22 15.92
N LYS A 207 2.39 43.69 15.69
CA LYS A 207 1.67 43.44 14.43
C LYS A 207 2.51 44.00 13.29
N LYS A 208 2.89 43.14 12.34
CA LYS A 208 3.65 43.56 11.15
C LYS A 208 2.76 44.52 10.35
N ARG A 209 3.13 45.81 10.30
CA ARG A 209 2.43 46.81 9.49
C ARG A 209 2.56 46.38 8.03
N ASP A 210 1.42 46.13 7.39
CA ASP A 210 1.39 45.71 6.00
C ASP A 210 1.93 46.86 5.12
N ARG A 211 3.03 46.61 4.40
CA ARG A 211 3.65 47.62 3.53
C ARG A 211 2.85 47.88 2.25
N ARG A 212 1.75 47.14 2.02
CA ARG A 212 0.87 47.31 0.84
C ARG A 212 -0.18 48.41 0.98
N ALA A 213 -0.31 49.02 2.17
CA ALA A 213 -1.16 50.19 2.38
C ALA A 213 -0.35 51.51 2.33
N LYS A 214 0.64 51.59 1.42
CA LYS A 214 1.49 52.77 1.23
C LYS A 214 1.32 53.41 -0.15
N ASP A 215 0.11 53.38 -0.69
CA ASP A 215 -0.29 54.15 -1.86
C ASP A 215 -1.64 54.83 -1.60
N ILE A 216 -1.68 55.69 -0.59
CA ILE A 216 -2.62 56.82 -0.56
C ILE A 216 -1.77 58.03 -0.16
N ILE A 217 -1.27 58.72 -1.20
CA ILE A 217 -1.25 60.18 -1.35
C ILE A 217 -0.68 60.96 -0.14
N LYS A 218 0.36 61.79 -0.17
CA LYS A 218 1.26 62.40 -1.17
C LYS A 218 2.08 63.36 -0.30
N GLY A 219 3.40 63.42 -0.46
CA GLY A 219 4.19 64.50 0.13
C GLY A 219 3.85 65.83 -0.53
N SER A 220 3.82 66.91 0.23
CA SER A 220 4.23 68.22 -0.30
C SER A 220 5.67 68.45 0.13
N GLN A 221 6.52 68.64 -0.87
CA GLN A 221 7.89 69.09 -0.70
C GLN A 221 7.91 70.53 -0.18
N GLY A 222 9.01 70.89 0.47
CA GLY A 222 9.14 72.12 1.24
C GLY A 222 8.98 73.42 0.46
N MET A 223 8.54 74.44 1.20
CA MET A 223 8.87 75.84 0.95
C MET A 223 9.61 76.38 2.18
N THR A 224 10.88 76.68 2.00
CA THR A 224 11.67 77.59 2.85
C THR A 224 11.44 79.02 2.38
N THR A 225 11.15 79.98 3.27
CA THR A 225 12.07 81.08 3.71
C THR A 225 11.32 82.24 4.40
N GLN A 226 11.77 82.52 5.63
CA GLN A 226 12.04 83.82 6.30
C GLN A 226 10.99 84.95 6.46
N ALA A 227 10.83 85.32 7.76
CA ALA A 227 10.85 86.64 8.39
C ALA A 227 9.85 87.75 7.98
N ALA A 228 9.10 88.27 8.96
CA ALA A 228 9.36 89.58 9.57
C ALA A 228 8.40 89.88 10.74
N ASP A 229 8.94 90.60 11.71
CA ASP A 229 8.37 91.18 12.92
C ASP A 229 7.59 92.46 12.59
N GLN A 230 6.42 92.67 13.22
CA GLN A 230 5.83 93.92 13.75
C GLN A 230 4.35 93.74 14.09
#